data_AF-A0A356AZ69-F1
#
_entry.id   AF-A0A356AZ69-F1
#
_cell.length_a   1.000
_cell.length_b   1.000
_cell.length_c   1.000
_cell.angle_alpha   90.00
_cell.angle_beta   90.00
_cell.angle_gamma   90.00
#
_symmetry.space_group_name_H-M   'P 1'
#
loop_
_entity.id
_entity.type
_entity.pdbx_description
1 polymer ?
#
loop_
_entity_poly.entity_id
_entity_poly.type
_entity_poly.pdbx_seq_one_letter_code
_entity_poly.pdbx_strand_id
1 'polypeptide(L)' 'MCTPEHPMGPCMISSEGACAVYYRFGGDEI' A
#
# COMPACT_ATOMS: atom_id res chain seq x y z
N MET A 1 -1.29 9.71 -7.13
CA MET A 1 -2.03 8.64 -6.42
C MET A 1 -1.07 7.48 -6.26
N CYS A 2 -0.77 7.05 -5.02
CA CYS A 2 0.13 5.94 -4.76
C CYS A 2 -0.70 4.66 -4.64
N THR A 3 -0.56 3.74 -5.60
CA THR A 3 -1.32 2.47 -5.67
C THR A 3 -0.37 1.33 -6.04
N PRO A 4 -0.80 0.06 -5.94
CA PRO A 4 0.01 -1.06 -6.41
C PRO A 4 0.39 -0.95 -7.90
N GLU A 5 -0.45 -0.33 -8.73
CA GLU A 5 -0.20 -0.08 -10.16
C GLU A 5 0.73 1.12 -10.41
N HIS A 6 0.71 2.12 -9.53
CA HIS A 6 1.60 3.29 -9.55
C HIS A 6 2.29 3.48 -8.19
N PRO A 7 3.30 2.65 -7.87
CA PRO A 7 3.98 2.75 -6.60
C PRO A 7 4.97 3.93 -6.62
N MET A 8 4.88 4.78 -5.61
CA MET A 8 5.75 5.96 -5.47
C MET A 8 7.02 5.67 -4.65
N GLY A 9 7.14 4.48 -4.06
CA GLY A 9 8.29 4.14 -3.21
C GLY A 9 8.15 2.80 -2.48
N PRO A 10 9.15 2.46 -1.63
CA PRO A 10 9.26 1.14 -1.01
C PRO A 10 8.07 0.78 -0.10
N CYS A 11 7.42 1.79 0.47
CA CYS A 11 6.21 1.63 1.29
C CYS A 11 5.05 0.93 0.54
N MET A 12 4.97 1.11 -0.79
CA MET A 12 3.93 0.51 -1.65
C MET A 12 4.47 -0.64 -2.52
N ILE A 13 5.78 -0.66 -2.83
CA ILE A 13 6.41 -1.74 -3.61
C ILE A 13 6.56 -3.01 -2.76
N SER A 14 6.95 -2.87 -1.49
CA SER A 14 7.16 -4.03 -0.62
C SER A 14 5.83 -4.62 -0.16
N SER A 15 5.70 -5.95 -0.18
CA SER A 15 4.55 -6.66 0.40
C SER A 15 4.42 -6.44 1.90
N GLU A 16 5.52 -6.14 2.59
CA GLU A 16 5.58 -5.79 4.00
C GLU A 16 5.54 -4.27 4.24
N GLY A 17 5.47 -3.47 3.17
CA GLY A 17 5.43 -2.02 3.27
C GLY A 17 4.11 -1.53 3.87
N ALA A 18 4.17 -0.53 4.75
CA ALA A 18 2.99 -0.03 5.45
C ALA A 18 1.86 0.40 4.49
N CYS A 19 2.19 0.99 3.35
CA CYS A 19 1.23 1.45 2.36
C CYS A 19 0.58 0.27 1.62
N ALA A 20 1.36 -0.78 1.31
CA ALA A 20 0.84 -2.00 0.70
C ALA A 20 -0.04 -2.79 1.67
N VAL A 21 0.34 -2.89 2.93
CA VAL A 21 -0.45 -3.52 4.00
C VAL A 21 -1.75 -2.73 4.22
N TYR A 22 -1.67 -1.41 4.33
CA TYR A 22 -2.84 -0.55 4.46
C TYR A 22 -3.80 -0.69 3.27
N TYR A 23 -3.28 -0.67 2.04
CA TYR A 23 -4.09 -0.84 0.83
C TYR A 23 -4.76 -2.23 0.75
N ARG A 24 -4.13 -3.28 1.28
CA ARG A 24 -4.65 -4.67 1.25
C ARG A 24 -5.59 -5.01 2.41
N PHE A 25 -5.35 -4.45 3.59
CA PHE A 25 -6.01 -4.90 4.83
C PHE A 25 -6.64 -3.77 5.64
N GLY A 26 -6.22 -2.51 5.46
CA GLY A 26 -6.65 -1.37 6.28
C GLY A 26 -7.59 -0.38 5.58
N GLY A 27 -7.94 -0.61 4.31
CA GLY A 27 -8.87 0.24 3.55
C GLY A 27 -10.35 0.00 3.85
N ASP A 28 -10.69 -1.06 4.57
CA ASP A 28 -12.07 -1.47 4.90
C ASP A 28 -12.44 -1.22 6.39
N GLU A 29 -11.47 -0.84 7.22
CA GLU A 29 -11.68 -0.59 8.66
C GLU A 29 -11.41 0.89 9.01
N ILE A 30 -12.19 1.79 8.41
CA ILE A 30 -12.49 3.15 8.91
C ILE A 30 -13.88 3.62 8.46
#